data_AF-R7S3H8-F1
#
_entry.id   AF-R7S3H8-F1
#
_cell.length_a   1.000
_cell.length_b   1.000
_cell.length_c   1.000
_cell.angle_alpha   90.00
_cell.angle_beta   90.00
_cell.angle_gamma   90.00
#
_symmetry.space_group_name_H-M   'P 1'
#
loop_
_entity.id
_entity.type
_entity.pdbx_description
1 polymer ?
#
loop_
_entity_poly.entity_id
_entity_poly.type
_entity_poly.pdbx_seq_one_letter_code
_entity_poly.pdbx_strand_id
1 'polypeptide(L)'
;PAASATSVTVSQCNTSSIQCCNSVQSSSSQSSDLLLGLLGIVLDTVDGLIGIGCSPISVLGLGNGGCNASPVCCENNSFGGLISIGCVVIQL
;
A
#
# COMPACT_ATOMS: atom_id res chain seq x y z
N PRO A 1 -17.57 -4.82 -12.79
CA PRO A 1 -16.43 -3.89 -12.88
C PRO A 1 -15.26 -4.41 -12.02
N ALA A 2 -14.31 -5.09 -12.66
CA ALA A 2 -13.05 -5.44 -12.00
C ALA A 2 -12.25 -4.14 -11.84
N ALA A 3 -11.97 -3.75 -10.59
CA ALA A 3 -11.07 -2.65 -10.31
C ALA A 3 -9.74 -2.95 -11.01
N SER A 4 -9.41 -2.14 -12.01
CA SER A 4 -8.14 -2.24 -12.72
C SER A 4 -7.06 -1.83 -11.74
N ALA A 5 -6.36 -2.80 -11.16
CA ALA A 5 -5.17 -2.55 -10.39
C ALA A 5 -4.17 -1.93 -11.38
N THR A 6 -4.10 -0.60 -11.38
CA THR A 6 -3.15 0.14 -12.21
C THR A 6 -1.79 -0.15 -11.61
N SER A 7 -1.09 -1.09 -12.23
CA SER A 7 0.25 -1.44 -11.85
C SER A 7 1.19 -0.36 -12.36
N VAL A 8 1.96 0.23 -11.45
CA VAL A 8 2.98 1.21 -11.80
C VAL A 8 4.33 0.52 -11.82
N THR A 9 5.22 0.96 -12.71
CA THR A 9 6.62 0.54 -12.64
C THR A 9 7.27 1.18 -11.42
N VAL A 10 8.31 0.56 -10.85
CA VAL A 10 9.04 1.11 -9.70
C VAL A 10 9.48 2.57 -9.94
N SER A 11 9.84 2.89 -11.18
CA SER A 11 10.22 4.25 -11.63
C SER A 11 9.10 5.28 -11.55
N GLN A 12 7.84 4.85 -11.53
CA GLN A 12 6.66 5.72 -11.41
C GLN A 12 6.19 5.90 -9.97
N CYS A 13 6.79 5.18 -9.01
CA CYS A 13 6.60 5.44 -7.60
C CYS A 13 7.31 6.76 -7.23
N ASN A 14 6.60 7.87 -7.44
CA ASN A 14 7.06 9.22 -7.10
C ASN A 14 6.98 9.46 -5.59
N THR A 15 6.23 8.63 -4.87
CA THR A 15 6.25 8.63 -3.41
C THR A 15 7.57 7.98 -2.99
N SER A 16 8.37 8.66 -2.16
CA SER A 16 9.67 8.15 -1.73
C SER A 16 9.59 6.91 -0.82
N SER A 17 8.44 6.24 -0.76
CA SER A 17 8.13 5.18 0.20
C SER A 17 7.54 3.96 -0.51
N ILE A 18 8.44 3.10 -0.96
CA ILE A 18 8.11 1.74 -1.39
C ILE A 18 7.96 0.87 -0.15
N GLN A 19 6.90 0.07 -0.13
CA GLN A 19 6.56 -0.78 1.00
C GLN A 19 6.31 -2.20 0.53
N CYS A 20 6.69 -3.17 1.36
CA CYS A 20 6.28 -4.56 1.21
C CYS A 20 5.14 -4.85 2.18
N CYS A 21 3.92 -5.01 1.68
CA CYS A 21 2.76 -5.27 2.50
C CYS A 21 2.35 -6.73 2.45
N ASN A 22 2.00 -7.29 3.61
CA ASN A 22 1.54 -8.67 3.70
C ASN A 22 0.21 -8.87 2.96
N SER A 23 -0.68 -7.89 3.06
CA SER A 23 -1.94 -7.87 2.32
C SER A 23 -2.25 -6.47 1.81
N VAL A 24 -2.96 -6.42 0.68
CA VAL A 24 -3.40 -5.19 0.05
C VAL A 24 -4.90 -5.32 -0.18
N GLN A 25 -5.69 -4.41 0.37
CA GLN A 25 -7.14 -4.40 0.25
C GLN A 25 -7.63 -3.05 -0.26
N SER A 26 -8.78 -3.00 -0.92
CA SER A 26 -9.39 -1.74 -1.31
C SER A 26 -9.76 -0.92 -0.07
N SER A 27 -9.56 0.39 -0.09
CA SER A 27 -9.92 1.28 1.02
C SER A 27 -11.39 1.18 1.44
N SER A 28 -12.26 0.91 0.47
CA SER A 28 -13.70 0.68 0.67
C SER A 28 -14.07 -0.73 1.17
N SER A 29 -13.09 -1.58 1.51
CA SER A 29 -13.39 -2.91 2.08
C SER A 29 -13.86 -2.78 3.52
N GLN A 30 -14.78 -3.66 3.96
CA GLN A 30 -15.27 -3.64 5.34
C GLN A 30 -14.16 -3.85 6.37
N SER A 31 -13.13 -4.64 6.01
CA SER A 31 -11.95 -4.90 6.83
C SER A 31 -11.07 -3.65 7.02
N SER A 32 -10.87 -2.87 5.96
CA SER A 32 -10.11 -1.62 6.04
C SER A 32 -10.88 -0.57 6.83
N ASP A 33 -12.18 -0.42 6.57
CA ASP A 33 -13.06 0.53 7.27
C ASP A 33 -13.06 0.30 8.80
N LEU A 34 -13.14 -0.98 9.22
CA LEU A 34 -13.01 -1.37 10.62
C LEU A 34 -11.65 -0.99 11.22
N LEU A 35 -10.55 -1.25 10.51
CA LEU A 35 -9.22 -0.89 10.99
C LEU A 35 -9.07 0.63 11.13
N LEU A 36 -9.44 1.37 10.07
CA LEU A 36 -9.39 2.83 10.01
C LEU A 36 -10.25 3.45 11.13
N GLY A 37 -11.46 2.93 11.35
CA GLY A 37 -12.35 3.34 12.42
C GLY A 37 -11.76 3.10 13.81
N LEU A 38 -11.08 1.97 14.03
CA LEU A 38 -10.41 1.66 15.30
C LEU A 38 -9.25 2.63 15.60
N LEU A 39 -8.65 3.19 14.56
CA LEU A 39 -7.53 4.13 14.65
C LEU A 39 -7.97 5.59 14.59
N GLY A 40 -9.27 5.85 14.41
CA GLY A 40 -9.82 7.19 14.25
C GLY A 40 -9.40 7.88 12.95
N ILE A 41 -9.08 7.12 11.90
CA ILE A 41 -8.68 7.63 10.59
C ILE A 41 -9.94 7.78 9.74
N VAL A 42 -10.22 9.00 9.31
CA VAL A 42 -11.30 9.28 8.34
C VAL A 42 -10.67 9.49 6.97
N LEU A 43 -10.92 8.56 6.04
CA LEU A 43 -10.55 8.73 4.64
C LEU A 43 -11.69 9.48 3.94
N ASP A 44 -11.57 10.79 3.82
CA ASP A 44 -12.66 11.63 3.30
C ASP A 44 -12.99 11.30 1.83
N THR A 45 -12.01 10.88 1.03
CA THR A 45 -12.22 10.57 -0.41
C THR A 45 -11.18 9.64 -1.01
N VAL A 46 -10.41 8.89 -0.20
CA VAL A 46 -9.28 8.12 -0.74
C VAL A 46 -9.79 6.84 -1.42
N ASP A 47 -10.12 6.95 -2.70
CA ASP A 47 -10.28 5.82 -3.60
C ASP A 47 -8.88 5.27 -3.92
N GLY A 48 -8.53 4.12 -3.35
CA GLY A 48 -7.20 3.57 -3.46
C GLY A 48 -7.06 2.25 -2.71
N LEU A 49 -5.93 1.58 -2.86
CA LEU A 49 -5.65 0.39 -2.05
C LEU A 49 -5.00 0.79 -0.72
N ILE A 50 -5.12 -0.10 0.25
CA ILE A 50 -4.55 0.00 1.57
C ILE A 50 -3.70 -1.24 1.79
N GLY A 51 -2.44 -1.01 2.13
CA GLY A 51 -1.53 -2.06 2.55
C GLY A 51 -1.65 -2.32 4.04
N ILE A 52 -1.63 -3.59 4.45
CA ILE A 52 -1.64 -4.04 5.85
C ILE A 52 -0.36 -4.83 6.13
N GLY A 53 0.25 -4.57 7.28
CA GLY A 53 1.52 -5.20 7.69
C GLY A 53 2.63 -4.86 6.71
N CYS A 54 2.81 -3.57 6.45
CA CYS A 54 3.75 -3.00 5.50
C CYS A 54 5.11 -2.74 6.17
N SER A 55 6.18 -3.28 5.59
CA SER A 55 7.54 -2.93 5.99
C SER A 55 8.20 -2.05 4.94
N PRO A 56 8.91 -0.99 5.35
CA PRO A 56 9.62 -0.13 4.43
C PRO A 56 10.76 -0.89 3.77
N ILE A 57 10.85 -0.76 2.46
CA ILE A 57 11.92 -1.37 1.66
C ILE A 57 12.50 -0.33 0.71
N SER A 58 13.78 -0.45 0.42
CA SER A 58 14.44 0.40 -0.58
C SER A 58 14.27 -0.18 -1.99
N VAL A 59 14.37 0.67 -3.01
CA VAL A 59 14.38 0.26 -4.44
C VAL A 59 15.38 -0.86 -4.73
N LEU A 60 16.52 -0.86 -4.05
CA LEU A 60 17.57 -1.88 -4.18
C LEU A 60 17.15 -3.25 -3.61
N GLY A 61 16.22 -3.25 -2.64
CA GLY A 61 15.68 -4.46 -2.04
C GLY A 61 14.62 -5.15 -2.91
N LEU A 62 13.85 -4.40 -3.69
CA LEU A 62 12.79 -4.96 -4.55
C LEU A 62 13.31 -5.98 -5.57
N GLY A 63 14.45 -5.70 -6.22
CA GLY A 63 15.03 -6.58 -7.23
C GLY A 63 15.74 -7.83 -6.68
N ASN A 64 16.01 -7.89 -5.37
CA ASN A 64 16.77 -8.97 -4.73
C ASN A 64 15.91 -9.85 -3.79
N GLY A 65 14.58 -9.83 -3.94
CA GLY A 65 13.68 -10.59 -3.07
C GLY A 65 13.38 -9.92 -1.72
N GLY A 66 13.63 -8.62 -1.59
CA GLY A 66 13.35 -7.83 -0.38
C GLY A 66 11.86 -7.67 -0.06
N CYS A 67 10.97 -8.09 -0.96
CA CYS A 67 9.56 -8.27 -0.65
C CYS A 67 9.12 -9.69 -1.00
N ASN A 68 8.85 -10.50 0.03
CA ASN A 68 8.24 -11.82 -0.15
C ASN A 68 6.71 -11.75 -0.31
N ALA A 69 6.11 -10.63 0.10
CA ALA A 69 4.68 -10.39 -0.02
C ALA A 69 4.39 -9.46 -1.22
N SER A 70 3.42 -8.56 -1.08
CA SER A 70 3.02 -7.67 -2.18
C SER A 70 3.82 -6.36 -2.14
N PRO A 71 4.67 -6.08 -3.14
CA PRO A 71 5.32 -4.78 -3.25
C PRO A 71 4.28 -3.73 -3.65
N VAL A 72 4.21 -2.65 -2.90
CA VAL A 72 3.31 -1.52 -3.16
C VAL A 72 4.01 -0.18 -2.99
N CYS A 73 3.57 0.78 -3.80
CA CYS A 73 3.91 2.17 -3.66
C CYS A 73 2.76 2.86 -2.94
N CYS A 74 2.98 3.44 -1.76
CA CYS A 74 1.92 4.06 -0.99
C CYS A 74 2.19 5.54 -0.76
N GLU A 75 1.13 6.33 -0.67
CA GLU A 75 1.19 7.78 -0.51
C GLU A 75 1.34 8.18 0.96
N ASN A 76 0.72 7.44 1.87
CA ASN A 76 0.80 7.68 3.30
C ASN A 76 1.16 6.40 4.05
N ASN A 77 2.18 6.49 4.92
CA ASN A 77 2.61 5.41 5.81
C ASN A 77 2.83 5.93 7.25
N SER A 78 1.94 6.78 7.72
CA SER A 78 2.09 7.40 9.04
C SER A 78 1.78 6.44 10.21
N PHE A 79 1.39 5.19 9.94
CA PHE A 79 0.89 4.24 10.95
C PHE A 79 1.94 3.20 11.37
N GLY A 80 3.23 3.55 11.29
CA GLY A 80 4.33 2.70 11.77
C GLY A 80 4.43 1.36 11.05
N GLY A 81 4.02 1.28 9.78
CA GLY A 81 4.04 0.05 9.01
C GLY A 81 2.89 -0.92 9.31
N LEU A 82 1.98 -0.63 10.24
CA LEU A 82 0.76 -1.45 10.36
C LEU A 82 -0.12 -1.30 9.12
N ILE A 83 -0.16 -0.09 8.55
CA ILE A 83 -1.10 0.30 7.51
C ILE A 83 -0.50 1.38 6.64
N SER A 84 -0.74 1.28 5.35
CA SER A 84 -0.38 2.30 4.38
C SER A 84 -1.57 2.59 3.48
N ILE A 85 -1.78 3.86 3.14
CA ILE A 85 -2.96 4.35 2.42
C ILE A 85 -2.52 4.89 1.05
N GLY A 86 -3.42 4.80 0.06
CA GLY A 86 -3.14 5.26 -1.29
C GLY A 86 -2.10 4.37 -1.95
N CYS A 87 -2.17 3.08 -1.68
CA CYS A 87 -1.26 2.09 -2.23
C CYS A 87 -1.64 1.73 -3.66
N VAL A 88 -0.62 1.53 -4.49
CA VAL A 88 -0.73 0.95 -5.82
C VAL A 88 0.27 -0.19 -5.94
N VAL A 89 -0.10 -1.24 -6.68
CA VAL A 89 0.75 -2.43 -6.83
C VAL A 89 1.90 -2.10 -7.77
N ILE A 90 3.12 -2.44 -7.38
CA ILE A 90 4.30 -2.22 -8.21
C ILE A 90 4.58 -3.48 -9.04
N GLN A 91 4.93 -3.28 -10.30
CA GLN A 91 5.44 -4.35 -11.16
C GLN A 91 6.92 -4.09 -11.48
N LEU A 92 7.72 -5.15 -11.39
CA LEU A 92 9.13 -5.20 -11.75
C LEU A 92 9.29 -5.50 -13.24
#